data_AF-X1C5Y8-F1
#
_entry.id   AF-X1C5Y8-F1
#
_cell.length_a   1.000
_cell.length_b   1.000
_cell.length_c   1.000
_cell.angle_alpha   90.00
_cell.angle_beta   90.00
_cell.angle_gamma   90.00
#
_symmetry.space_group_name_H-M   'P 1'
#
loop_
_entity.id
_entity.type
_entity.pdbx_description
1 polymer ?
#
loop_
_entity_poly.entity_id
_entity_poly.type
_entity_poly.pdbx_seq_one_letter_code
_entity_poly.pdbx_strand_id
1 'polypeptide(L)'
;LKGVKPDSKYITNSLKKIYTSSTETKEIKVPKTGRIRVGAAILKPALIFLAVFVFISFSFAGTVYASQDSIPGEILYPVKRSAEDIRLLLCPESMKGSLHYKFLNIRVLEADILLETGESLDIEIIEELLEEADGEFGECKRYGYFNSS
;
A
#
# COMPACT_ATOMS: atom_id res chain seq x y z
N LEU A 1 -55.58 15.67 -46.19
CA LEU A 1 -55.06 16.90 -45.54
C LEU A 1 -54.52 17.80 -46.64
N LYS A 2 -55.30 18.82 -47.00
CA LYS A 2 -55.09 19.71 -48.15
C LYS A 2 -53.97 20.69 -47.82
N GLY A 3 -53.05 20.91 -48.77
CA GLY A 3 -51.85 21.73 -48.60
C GLY A 3 -52.17 23.18 -48.20
N VAL A 4 -51.82 23.52 -46.97
CA VAL A 4 -51.78 24.91 -46.49
C VAL A 4 -50.44 25.48 -46.94
N LYS A 5 -50.46 26.35 -47.95
CA LYS A 5 -49.27 27.03 -48.45
C LYS A 5 -48.91 28.15 -47.45
N PRO A 6 -47.73 28.11 -46.81
CA PRO A 6 -47.36 29.14 -45.83
C PRO A 6 -47.27 30.50 -46.52
N ASP A 7 -47.91 31.51 -45.93
CA ASP A 7 -47.89 32.88 -46.42
C ASP A 7 -46.46 33.47 -46.27
N SER A 8 -46.02 34.20 -47.30
CA SER A 8 -44.67 34.75 -47.49
C SER A 8 -44.20 35.58 -46.27
N LYS A 9 -45.14 36.27 -45.61
CA LYS A 9 -44.85 37.06 -44.41
C LYS A 9 -44.44 36.21 -43.20
N TYR A 10 -44.94 34.98 -43.10
CA TYR A 10 -44.56 34.04 -42.04
C TYR A 10 -43.19 33.43 -42.31
N ILE A 11 -42.88 33.16 -43.58
CA ILE A 11 -41.59 32.61 -44.00
C ILE A 11 -40.49 33.64 -43.73
N THR A 12 -40.68 34.90 -44.13
CA THR A 12 -39.67 35.96 -43.94
C THR A 12 -39.38 36.27 -42.48
N ASN A 13 -40.39 36.33 -41.62
CA ASN A 13 -40.19 36.56 -40.19
C ASN A 13 -39.50 35.38 -39.49
N SER A 14 -39.84 34.15 -39.88
CA SER A 14 -39.20 32.95 -39.35
C SER A 14 -37.76 32.82 -39.83
N LEU A 15 -37.50 33.09 -41.11
CA LEU A 15 -36.16 33.12 -41.67
C LEU A 15 -35.30 34.22 -41.06
N LYS A 16 -35.86 35.42 -40.83
CA LYS A 16 -35.16 36.52 -40.15
C LYS A 16 -34.81 36.11 -38.72
N LYS A 17 -35.73 35.46 -37.99
CA LYS A 17 -35.45 34.94 -36.65
C LYS A 17 -34.35 33.88 -36.65
N ILE A 18 -34.34 32.97 -37.63
CA ILE A 18 -33.31 31.92 -37.77
C ILE A 18 -31.97 32.55 -38.16
N TYR A 19 -31.95 33.48 -39.11
CA TYR A 19 -30.75 34.17 -39.56
C TYR A 19 -30.13 35.01 -38.43
N THR A 20 -30.95 35.80 -37.72
CA THR A 20 -30.50 36.58 -36.56
C THR A 20 -30.05 35.69 -35.40
N SER A 21 -30.72 34.55 -35.18
CA SER A 21 -30.31 33.55 -34.17
C SER A 21 -29.06 32.76 -34.57
N SER A 22 -28.68 32.72 -35.85
CA SER A 22 -27.42 32.14 -36.33
C SER A 22 -26.26 33.14 -36.32
N THR A 23 -26.55 34.44 -36.44
CA THR A 23 -25.54 35.51 -36.34
C THR A 23 -25.28 35.93 -34.89
N GLU A 24 -26.23 35.73 -33.97
CA GLU A 24 -25.95 35.68 -32.53
C GLU A 24 -25.42 34.28 -32.19
N THR A 25 -24.14 34.06 -32.50
CA THR A 25 -23.39 33.02 -31.82
C THR A 25 -23.29 33.45 -30.36
N LYS A 26 -24.27 33.08 -29.52
CA LYS A 26 -24.00 32.94 -28.08
C LYS A 26 -22.75 32.09 -28.03
N GLU A 27 -21.65 32.63 -27.52
CA GLU A 27 -20.49 31.84 -27.20
C GLU A 27 -20.97 30.74 -26.26
N ILE A 28 -21.27 29.58 -26.82
CA ILE A 28 -21.38 28.36 -26.05
C ILE A 28 -19.94 28.16 -25.59
N LYS A 29 -19.65 28.62 -24.36
CA LYS A 29 -18.47 28.18 -23.63
C LYS A 29 -18.64 26.68 -23.46
N VAL A 30 -18.26 25.93 -24.49
CA VAL A 30 -17.97 24.50 -24.36
C VAL A 30 -17.01 24.46 -23.18
N PRO A 31 -17.34 23.78 -22.06
CA PRO A 31 -16.35 23.61 -21.02
C PRO A 31 -15.17 23.00 -21.76
N LYS A 32 -14.03 23.71 -21.79
CA LYS A 32 -12.80 23.15 -22.32
C LYS A 32 -12.62 21.88 -21.51
N THR A 33 -13.03 20.72 -22.06
CA THR A 33 -12.72 19.43 -21.48
C THR A 33 -11.22 19.48 -21.42
N GLY A 34 -10.72 19.71 -20.21
CA GLY A 34 -9.32 19.89 -19.95
C GLY A 34 -8.69 18.56 -20.28
N ARG A 35 -8.32 18.37 -21.54
CA ARG A 35 -7.29 17.44 -21.91
C ARG A 35 -6.09 17.95 -21.14
N ILE A 36 -5.88 17.38 -19.96
CA ILE A 36 -4.66 17.59 -19.19
C ILE A 36 -3.58 17.17 -20.18
N ARG A 37 -2.95 18.16 -20.83
CA ARG A 37 -1.73 17.93 -21.55
C ARG A 37 -0.72 17.63 -20.46
N VAL A 38 -0.66 16.38 -20.04
CA VAL A 38 0.46 15.87 -19.26
C VAL A 38 1.64 16.02 -20.21
N GLY A 39 2.27 17.19 -20.19
CA GLY A 39 3.41 17.46 -21.04
C GLY A 39 4.44 16.38 -20.74
N ALA A 40 5.15 15.91 -21.77
CA ALA A 40 6.25 14.95 -21.64
C ALA A 40 7.31 15.37 -20.60
N ALA A 41 7.26 16.62 -20.12
CA ALA A 41 8.04 17.16 -19.01
C ALA A 41 7.77 16.51 -17.64
N ILE A 42 6.57 15.98 -17.35
CA ILE A 42 6.25 15.32 -16.07
C ILE A 42 6.47 13.80 -16.14
N LEU A 43 6.48 13.23 -17.35
CA LEU A 43 6.69 11.80 -17.57
C LEU A 43 8.11 11.35 -17.18
N LYS A 44 9.12 12.20 -17.43
CA LYS A 44 10.52 11.93 -17.08
C LYS A 44 10.78 11.84 -15.57
N PRO A 45 10.39 12.83 -14.73
CA PRO A 45 10.57 12.71 -13.28
C PRO A 45 9.70 11.60 -12.68
N ALA A 46 8.52 11.32 -13.22
CA ALA A 46 7.69 10.20 -12.78
C ALA A 46 8.35 8.83 -13.05
N LEU A 47 8.99 8.66 -14.21
CA LEU A 47 9.76 7.44 -14.53
C LEU A 47 11.01 7.29 -13.67
N ILE A 48 11.73 8.39 -13.39
CA ILE A 48 12.89 8.37 -12.48
C ILE A 48 12.43 8.00 -11.07
N PHE A 49 11.35 8.63 -10.59
CA PHE A 49 10.77 8.30 -9.29
C PHE A 49 10.34 6.83 -9.23
N LEU A 50 9.67 6.31 -10.25
CA LEU A 50 9.28 4.91 -10.33
C LEU A 50 10.51 3.97 -10.33
N ALA A 51 11.55 4.30 -11.09
CA ALA A 51 12.78 3.50 -11.14
C ALA A 51 13.50 3.48 -9.79
N VAL A 52 13.62 4.64 -9.13
CA VAL A 52 14.19 4.75 -7.77
C VAL A 52 13.33 3.99 -6.76
N PHE A 53 12.02 4.11 -6.85
CA PHE A 53 11.08 3.39 -5.98
C PHE A 53 11.22 1.87 -6.14
N VAL A 54 11.28 1.38 -7.38
CA VAL A 54 11.48 -0.06 -7.66
C VAL A 54 12.84 -0.52 -7.16
N PHE A 55 13.90 0.25 -7.39
CA PHE A 55 15.25 -0.07 -6.91
C PHE A 55 15.30 -0.18 -5.38
N ILE A 56 14.79 0.83 -4.67
CA ILE A 56 14.72 0.82 -3.20
C ILE A 56 13.87 -0.35 -2.71
N SER A 57 12.71 -0.59 -3.32
CA SER A 57 11.82 -1.69 -2.94
C SER A 57 12.49 -3.05 -3.09
N PHE A 58 13.26 -3.26 -4.16
CA PHE A 58 13.93 -4.54 -4.42
C PHE A 58 15.17 -4.73 -3.52
N SER A 59 15.93 -3.66 -3.28
CA SER A 59 17.03 -3.68 -2.31
C SER A 59 16.54 -4.02 -0.91
N PHE A 60 15.43 -3.42 -0.48
CA PHE A 60 14.87 -3.65 0.86
C PHE A 60 14.22 -5.04 0.99
N ALA A 61 13.53 -5.52 -0.06
CA ALA A 61 12.96 -6.87 -0.07
C ALA A 61 14.05 -7.95 0.03
N GLY A 62 15.22 -7.75 -0.61
CA GLY A 62 16.37 -8.64 -0.47
C GLY A 62 16.92 -8.67 0.95
N THR A 63 17.03 -7.51 1.62
CA THR A 63 17.48 -7.42 3.01
C THR A 63 16.49 -8.08 3.99
N VAL A 64 15.19 -7.88 3.81
CA VAL A 64 14.14 -8.54 4.64
C VAL A 64 14.13 -10.04 4.43
N TYR A 65 14.43 -10.52 3.22
CA TYR A 65 14.57 -11.95 2.97
C TYR A 65 15.78 -12.53 3.70
N ALA A 66 16.94 -11.88 3.59
CA ALA A 66 18.17 -12.30 4.27
C ALA A 66 18.06 -12.22 5.81
N SER A 67 17.26 -11.30 6.35
CA SER A 67 17.04 -11.17 7.80
C SER A 67 16.13 -12.26 8.38
N GLN A 68 15.50 -13.13 7.58
CA GLN A 68 14.59 -14.13 8.15
C GLN A 68 15.32 -15.17 9.00
N ASP A 69 16.54 -15.50 8.61
CA ASP A 69 17.38 -16.48 9.29
C ASP A 69 18.27 -15.85 10.35
N SER A 70 18.24 -14.52 10.50
CA SER A 70 19.09 -13.85 11.49
C SER A 70 18.64 -14.11 12.92
N ILE A 71 19.59 -14.23 13.83
CA ILE A 71 19.39 -14.46 15.27
C ILE A 71 19.79 -13.22 16.09
N PRO A 72 19.39 -13.11 17.37
CA PRO A 72 19.78 -12.00 18.23
C PRO A 72 21.29 -11.75 18.24
N GLY A 73 21.69 -10.47 18.22
CA GLY A 73 23.10 -10.05 18.10
C GLY A 73 23.60 -9.88 16.66
N GLU A 74 22.90 -10.44 15.67
CA GLU A 74 23.28 -10.24 14.26
C GLU A 74 22.80 -8.91 13.69
N ILE A 75 23.56 -8.36 12.74
CA ILE A 75 23.33 -7.06 12.11
C ILE A 75 21.91 -6.93 11.51
N LEU A 76 21.36 -8.03 11.00
CA LEU A 76 20.05 -8.03 10.34
C LEU A 76 18.88 -8.35 11.28
N TYR A 77 19.15 -8.68 12.55
CA TYR A 77 18.09 -9.01 13.51
C TYR A 77 17.06 -7.88 13.72
N PRO A 78 17.47 -6.60 13.85
CA PRO A 78 16.49 -5.51 13.96
C PRO A 78 15.56 -5.39 12.74
N VAL A 79 16.04 -5.79 11.55
CA VAL A 79 15.24 -5.81 10.32
C VAL A 79 14.20 -6.93 10.39
N LYS A 80 14.58 -8.11 10.89
CA LYS A 80 13.67 -9.23 11.15
C LYS A 80 12.53 -8.79 12.07
N ARG A 81 12.86 -8.19 13.21
CA ARG A 81 11.88 -7.72 14.21
C ARG A 81 10.94 -6.67 13.63
N SER A 82 11.47 -5.68 12.92
CA SER A 82 10.65 -4.69 12.22
C SER A 82 9.69 -5.32 11.20
N ALA A 83 10.13 -6.36 10.48
CA ALA A 83 9.28 -7.08 9.54
C ALA A 83 8.19 -7.91 10.25
N GLU A 84 8.49 -8.48 11.41
CA GLU A 84 7.54 -9.18 12.29
C GLU A 84 6.45 -8.21 12.81
N ASP A 85 6.83 -7.02 13.26
CA ASP A 85 5.90 -5.98 13.71
C ASP A 85 4.94 -5.54 12.60
N ILE A 86 5.46 -5.32 11.39
CA ILE A 86 4.63 -4.99 10.21
C ILE A 86 3.65 -6.13 9.92
N ARG A 87 4.07 -7.40 10.04
CA ARG A 87 3.17 -8.55 9.87
C ARG A 87 2.07 -8.54 10.92
N LEU A 88 2.37 -8.22 12.19
CA LEU A 88 1.36 -8.09 13.24
C LEU A 88 0.38 -6.95 12.99
N LEU A 89 0.87 -5.80 12.53
CA LEU A 89 0.03 -4.63 12.21
C LEU A 89 -0.96 -4.93 11.07
N LEU A 90 -0.54 -5.73 10.08
CA LEU A 90 -1.36 -6.07 8.92
C LEU A 90 -2.22 -7.34 9.14
N CYS A 91 -1.95 -8.12 10.19
CA CYS A 91 -2.63 -9.36 10.48
C CYS A 91 -4.05 -9.11 11.02
N PRO A 92 -5.10 -9.76 10.45
CA PRO A 92 -6.43 -9.74 11.04
C PRO A 92 -6.46 -10.26 12.49
N GLU A 93 -7.28 -9.65 13.34
CA GLU A 93 -7.40 -10.00 14.77
C GLU A 93 -7.60 -11.49 15.03
N SER A 94 -8.43 -12.15 14.21
CA SER A 94 -8.70 -13.60 14.34
C SER A 94 -7.48 -14.49 14.11
N MET A 95 -6.45 -13.99 13.43
CA MET A 95 -5.22 -14.73 13.14
C MET A 95 -4.04 -14.30 14.01
N LYS A 96 -4.15 -13.22 14.79
CA LYS A 96 -3.05 -12.69 15.61
C LYS A 96 -2.54 -13.71 16.63
N GLY A 97 -3.44 -14.47 17.28
CA GLY A 97 -3.02 -15.54 18.20
C GLY A 97 -2.11 -16.58 17.54
N SER A 98 -2.41 -16.99 16.31
CA SER A 98 -1.58 -17.92 15.53
C SER A 98 -0.24 -17.30 15.11
N LEU A 99 -0.25 -16.01 14.78
CA LEU A 99 0.97 -15.30 14.39
C LEU A 99 1.92 -15.10 15.57
N HIS A 100 1.41 -14.71 16.75
CA HIS A 100 2.19 -14.65 17.99
C HIS A 100 2.75 -16.03 18.38
N TYR A 101 1.95 -17.10 18.23
CA TYR A 101 2.46 -18.45 18.46
C TYR A 101 3.61 -18.82 17.52
N LYS A 102 3.51 -18.42 16.24
CA LYS A 102 4.61 -18.60 15.29
C LYS A 102 5.87 -17.88 15.77
N PHE A 103 5.76 -16.62 16.20
CA PHE A 103 6.91 -15.86 16.68
C PHE A 103 7.50 -16.44 17.97
N LEU A 104 6.66 -16.90 18.91
CA LEU A 104 7.11 -17.63 20.09
C LEU A 104 7.96 -18.85 19.73
N ASN A 105 7.53 -19.67 18.76
CA ASN A 105 8.32 -20.82 18.32
C ASN A 105 9.65 -20.39 17.67
N ILE A 106 9.67 -19.26 16.95
CA ILE A 106 10.90 -18.71 16.39
C ILE A 106 11.87 -18.31 17.51
N ARG A 107 11.40 -17.64 18.58
CA ARG A 107 12.25 -17.27 19.72
C ARG A 107 12.84 -18.49 20.43
N VAL A 108 12.07 -19.57 20.57
CA VAL A 108 12.58 -20.85 21.12
C VAL A 108 13.70 -21.43 20.23
N LEU A 109 13.49 -21.44 18.91
CA LEU A 109 14.52 -21.92 17.97
C LEU A 109 15.77 -21.03 17.97
N GLU A 110 15.61 -19.71 18.09
CA GLU A 110 16.74 -18.79 18.23
C GLU A 110 17.54 -19.05 19.51
N ALA A 111 16.85 -19.38 20.62
CA ALA A 111 17.51 -19.75 21.87
C ALA A 111 18.32 -21.04 21.70
N ASP A 112 17.75 -22.06 21.04
CA ASP A 112 18.46 -23.30 20.73
C ASP A 112 19.74 -23.04 19.91
N ILE A 113 19.64 -22.20 18.85
CA ILE A 113 20.79 -21.84 18.01
C ILE A 113 21.86 -21.13 18.85
N LEU A 114 21.50 -20.16 19.68
CA LEU A 114 22.46 -19.44 20.52
C LEU A 114 23.17 -20.39 21.49
N LEU A 115 22.44 -21.33 22.10
CA LEU A 115 23.02 -22.33 23.00
C LEU A 115 23.99 -23.30 22.27
N GLU A 116 23.70 -23.65 21.02
CA GLU A 116 24.55 -24.53 20.19
C GLU A 116 25.81 -23.83 19.64
N THR A 117 25.75 -22.52 19.39
CA THR A 117 26.83 -21.79 18.71
C THR A 117 28.09 -21.65 19.59
N GLY A 118 27.96 -21.78 20.91
CA GLY A 118 29.10 -21.95 21.84
C GLY A 118 30.04 -20.75 21.98
N GLU A 119 29.80 -19.65 21.25
CA GLU A 119 30.41 -18.36 21.53
C GLU A 119 29.93 -17.86 22.90
N SER A 120 30.76 -17.08 23.58
CA SER A 120 30.43 -16.53 24.90
C SER A 120 29.08 -15.82 24.83
N LEU A 121 28.05 -16.50 25.35
CA LEU A 121 26.68 -16.01 25.35
C LEU A 121 26.68 -14.66 26.05
N ASP A 122 26.39 -13.61 25.28
CA ASP A 122 26.12 -12.31 25.85
C ASP A 122 24.82 -12.44 26.64
N ILE A 123 24.93 -12.28 27.96
CA ILE A 123 23.80 -12.43 28.89
C ILE A 123 22.71 -11.42 28.52
N GLU A 124 23.09 -10.23 28.08
CA GLU A 124 22.13 -9.18 27.67
C GLU A 124 21.28 -9.66 26.49
N ILE A 125 21.89 -10.34 25.51
CA ILE A 125 21.19 -10.88 24.33
C ILE A 125 20.21 -12.00 24.73
N ILE A 126 20.59 -12.87 25.67
CA ILE A 126 19.71 -13.94 26.16
C ILE A 126 18.54 -13.34 26.95
N GLU A 127 18.81 -12.40 27.84
CA GLU A 127 17.77 -11.74 28.62
C GLU A 127 16.75 -11.05 27.71
N GLU A 128 17.21 -10.31 26.69
CA GLU A 128 16.34 -9.72 25.67
C GLU A 128 15.50 -10.79 24.96
N LEU A 129 16.13 -11.88 24.51
CA LEU A 129 15.42 -12.97 23.83
C LEU A 129 14.33 -13.62 24.71
N LEU A 130 14.61 -13.80 26.00
CA LEU A 130 13.66 -14.36 26.96
C LEU A 130 12.49 -13.40 27.22
N GLU A 131 12.75 -12.10 27.37
CA GLU A 131 11.71 -11.09 27.48
C GLU A 131 10.80 -11.07 26.25
N GLU A 132 11.36 -11.21 25.05
CA GLU A 132 10.60 -11.32 23.82
C GLU A 132 9.72 -12.58 23.79
N ALA A 133 10.28 -13.74 24.16
CA ALA A 133 9.53 -14.99 24.22
C ALA A 133 8.37 -14.91 25.22
N ASP A 134 8.60 -14.32 26.40
CA ASP A 134 7.57 -14.10 27.41
C ASP A 134 6.47 -13.13 26.91
N GLY A 135 6.87 -12.09 26.17
CA GLY A 135 5.96 -11.19 25.48
C GLY A 135 5.04 -11.93 24.51
N GLU A 136 5.62 -12.69 23.57
CA GLU A 136 4.86 -13.48 22.58
C GLU A 136 3.96 -14.53 23.25
N PHE A 137 4.42 -15.16 24.33
CA PHE A 137 3.60 -16.09 25.11
C PHE A 137 2.42 -15.40 25.81
N GLY A 138 2.65 -14.21 26.37
CA GLY A 138 1.60 -13.35 26.92
C GLY A 138 0.52 -13.03 25.89
N GLU A 139 0.95 -12.71 24.68
CA GLU A 139 0.08 -12.43 23.54
C GLU A 139 -0.72 -13.65 23.07
N CYS A 140 -0.10 -14.82 22.99
CA CYS A 140 -0.79 -16.08 22.70
C CYS A 140 -1.95 -16.34 23.68
N LYS A 141 -1.71 -16.11 24.98
CA LYS A 141 -2.76 -16.23 26.02
C LYS A 141 -3.86 -15.18 25.83
N ARG A 142 -3.49 -13.92 25.54
CA ARG A 142 -4.44 -12.82 25.34
C ARG A 142 -5.43 -13.11 24.20
N TYR A 143 -4.94 -13.67 23.10
CA TYR A 143 -5.78 -14.07 21.96
C TYR A 143 -6.43 -15.45 22.14
N GLY A 144 -6.27 -16.10 23.30
CA GLY A 144 -6.90 -17.39 23.61
C GLY A 144 -6.37 -18.55 22.76
N TYR A 145 -5.16 -18.44 22.19
CA TYR A 145 -4.61 -19.44 21.27
C TYR A 145 -4.51 -20.84 21.91
N PHE A 146 -4.16 -20.91 23.19
CA PHE A 146 -4.06 -22.18 23.93
C PHE A 146 -5.39 -22.70 24.47
N ASN A 147 -6.45 -21.89 24.44
CA ASN A 147 -7.76 -22.22 25.02
C ASN A 147 -8.81 -22.61 23.96
N SER A 148 -8.47 -22.54 22.67
CA SER A 148 -9.37 -22.80 21.55
C SER A 148 -9.49 -24.29 21.17
N SER A 149 -9.57 -25.19 22.17
CA SER A 149 -9.76 -26.64 21.98
C SER A 149 -11.23 -27.05 22.13
#